data_AF-A0A378ZYL9-F1
#
_entry.id   AF-A0A378ZYL9-F1
#
_cell.length_a   1.000
_cell.length_b   1.000
_cell.length_c   1.000
_cell.angle_alpha   90.00
_cell.angle_beta   90.00
_cell.angle_gamma   90.00
#
_symmetry.space_group_name_H-M   'P 1'
#
loop_
_entity.id
_entity.type
_entity.pdbx_description
1 polymer ?
#
loop_
_entity_poly.entity_id
_entity_poly.type
_entity_poly.pdbx_seq_one_letter_code
_entity_poly.pdbx_strand_id
1 'polypeptide(L)'
;MAKDYSRASMSRLVKDCTSARNSRRGYLEHPSTAEIFRRLPIDLRLWYAKIMYEISDPLALRGGPINAREDDYFELWRAKRDRYHPETHPNYRPDNRKRDEDDDDEGDGGSPVSPPGP
;
A
#
# COMPACT_ATOMS: atom_id res chain seq x y z
N MET A 1 30.75 -9.63 7.89
CA MET A 1 30.33 -8.44 8.65
C MET A 1 28.91 -8.09 8.27
N ALA A 2 27.97 -8.07 9.21
CA ALA A 2 26.63 -7.53 8.95
C ALA A 2 26.76 -6.03 8.72
N LYS A 3 26.14 -5.50 7.66
CA LYS A 3 26.08 -4.04 7.46
C LYS A 3 25.27 -3.44 8.60
N ASP A 4 25.84 -2.46 9.28
CA ASP A 4 25.09 -1.64 10.22
C ASP A 4 24.15 -0.71 9.44
N TYR A 5 22.84 -0.91 9.63
CA TYR A 5 21.80 -0.13 8.96
C TYR A 5 21.25 0.99 9.84
N SER A 6 21.68 1.09 11.11
CA SER A 6 21.15 2.04 12.09
C SER A 6 21.29 3.50 11.65
N ARG A 7 22.28 3.81 10.80
CA ARG A 7 22.55 5.15 10.24
C ARG A 7 22.22 5.29 8.76
N ALA A 8 21.69 4.25 8.12
CA ALA A 8 21.32 4.31 6.70
C ALA A 8 20.12 5.23 6.49
N SER A 9 20.08 5.95 5.36
CA SER A 9 18.91 6.75 4.98
C SER A 9 17.73 5.85 4.58
N MET A 10 16.49 6.33 4.74
CA MET A 10 15.30 5.59 4.32
C MET A 10 15.33 5.20 2.84
N SER A 11 15.81 6.10 1.97
CA SER A 11 16.03 5.81 0.55
C SER A 11 16.96 4.59 0.33
N ARG A 12 18.05 4.51 1.10
CA ARG A 12 18.97 3.36 1.04
C ARG A 12 18.31 2.08 1.54
N LEU A 13 17.57 2.17 2.64
CA LEU A 13 16.86 1.03 3.23
C LEU A 13 15.83 0.44 2.26
N VAL A 14 15.01 1.29 1.64
CA VAL A 14 14.00 0.90 0.65
C VAL A 14 14.65 0.30 -0.59
N LYS A 15 15.76 0.90 -1.07
CA LYS A 15 16.52 0.35 -2.20
C LYS A 15 17.02 -1.07 -1.88
N ASP A 16 17.69 -1.25 -0.75
CA ASP A 16 18.24 -2.55 -0.38
C ASP A 16 17.14 -3.59 -0.10
N CYS A 17 16.02 -3.19 0.54
CA CYS A 17 14.85 -4.05 0.77
C CYS A 17 14.25 -4.53 -0.57
N THR A 18 14.00 -3.61 -1.50
CA THR A 18 13.42 -3.97 -2.81
C THR A 18 14.38 -4.76 -3.69
N SER A 19 15.68 -4.49 -3.63
CA SER A 19 16.70 -5.27 -4.34
C SER A 19 16.83 -6.69 -3.78
N ALA A 20 16.55 -6.90 -2.49
CA ALA A 20 16.57 -8.22 -1.86
C ALA A 20 15.36 -9.10 -2.23
N ARG A 21 14.36 -8.56 -2.96
CA ARG A 21 13.13 -9.27 -3.36
C ARG A 21 13.40 -10.63 -4.00
N ASN A 22 14.34 -10.68 -4.94
CA ASN A 22 14.71 -11.88 -5.68
C ASN A 22 16.00 -12.53 -5.13
N SER A 23 16.47 -12.11 -3.94
CA SER A 23 17.66 -12.70 -3.34
C SER A 23 17.36 -14.07 -2.76
N ARG A 24 18.39 -14.93 -2.65
CA ARG A 24 18.26 -16.29 -2.09
C ARG A 24 17.69 -16.34 -0.66
N ARG A 25 17.88 -15.27 0.12
CA ARG A 25 17.36 -15.13 1.49
C ARG A 25 16.04 -14.36 1.57
N GLY A 26 15.60 -13.80 0.45
CA GLY A 26 14.44 -12.92 0.39
C GLY A 26 14.65 -11.56 1.06
N TYR A 27 13.67 -10.69 0.91
CA TYR A 27 13.67 -9.35 1.50
C TYR A 27 13.25 -9.36 2.97
N LEU A 28 12.46 -10.35 3.42
CA LEU A 28 12.02 -10.44 4.83
C LEU A 28 13.20 -10.67 5.79
N GLU A 29 14.20 -11.45 5.40
CA GLU A 29 15.42 -11.64 6.20
C GLU A 29 16.45 -10.50 6.05
N HIS A 30 16.18 -9.54 5.16
CA HIS A 30 17.14 -8.49 4.89
C HIS A 30 17.15 -7.47 6.05
N PRO A 31 18.33 -7.09 6.60
CA PRO A 31 18.41 -6.16 7.73
C PRO A 31 17.74 -4.80 7.50
N SER A 32 17.66 -4.35 6.25
CA SER A 32 16.97 -3.10 5.92
C SER A 32 15.46 -3.19 6.17
N THR A 33 14.83 -4.35 6.05
CA THR A 33 13.40 -4.56 6.30
C THR A 33 13.10 -4.38 7.78
N ALA A 34 13.89 -5.02 8.65
CA ALA A 34 13.79 -4.85 10.11
C ALA A 34 14.04 -3.38 10.52
N GLU A 35 15.02 -2.72 9.89
CA GLU A 35 15.33 -1.33 10.21
C GLU A 35 14.25 -0.35 9.75
N ILE A 36 13.62 -0.57 8.59
CA ILE A 36 12.44 0.22 8.18
C ILE A 36 11.35 0.07 9.23
N PHE A 37 11.01 -1.18 9.61
CA PHE A 37 9.97 -1.44 10.61
C PHE A 37 10.24 -0.74 11.95
N ARG A 38 11.49 -0.75 12.40
CA ARG A 38 11.91 -0.08 13.66
C ARG A 38 11.64 1.42 13.63
N ARG A 39 11.83 2.08 12.48
CA ARG A 39 11.67 3.54 12.31
C ARG A 39 10.25 3.95 11.94
N LEU A 40 9.39 3.01 11.57
CA LEU A 40 8.02 3.33 11.18
C LEU A 40 7.24 3.98 12.33
N PRO A 41 6.51 5.07 12.05
CA PRO A 41 5.39 5.52 12.86
C PRO A 41 4.41 4.36 13.13
N ILE A 42 3.83 4.34 14.33
CA ILE A 42 2.92 3.27 14.76
C ILE A 42 1.75 3.09 13.77
N ASP A 43 1.21 4.19 13.25
CA ASP A 43 0.08 4.19 12.32
C ASP A 43 0.37 3.53 10.95
N LEU A 44 1.63 3.36 10.58
CA LEU A 44 2.04 2.72 9.33
C LEU A 44 2.47 1.26 9.50
N ARG A 45 2.59 0.76 10.74
CA ARG A 45 3.08 -0.60 10.97
C ARG A 45 2.17 -1.67 10.41
N LEU A 46 0.85 -1.49 10.53
CA LEU A 46 -0.12 -2.44 10.02
C LEU A 46 -0.09 -2.49 8.48
N TRP A 47 -0.06 -1.33 7.84
CA TRP A 47 0.11 -1.21 6.40
C TRP A 47 1.40 -1.89 5.92
N TYR A 48 2.52 -1.61 6.60
CA TYR A 48 3.80 -2.21 6.25
C TYR A 48 3.79 -3.73 6.40
N ALA A 49 3.22 -4.26 7.48
CA ALA A 49 3.07 -5.70 7.67
C ALA A 49 2.24 -6.33 6.53
N LYS A 50 1.15 -5.68 6.12
CA LYS A 50 0.35 -6.12 4.97
C LYS A 50 1.17 -6.18 3.68
N ILE A 51 1.94 -5.13 3.37
CA ILE A 51 2.84 -5.13 2.20
C ILE A 51 3.84 -6.29 2.25
N MET A 52 4.46 -6.50 3.42
CA MET A 52 5.58 -7.44 3.57
C MET A 52 5.13 -8.91 3.65
N TYR A 53 4.01 -9.21 4.29
CA TYR A 53 3.61 -10.59 4.58
C TYR A 53 2.40 -11.06 3.78
N GLU A 54 1.42 -10.19 3.50
CA GLU A 54 0.21 -10.58 2.76
C GLU A 54 0.40 -10.37 1.26
N ILE A 55 0.73 -9.15 0.83
CA ILE A 55 0.92 -8.81 -0.59
C ILE A 55 2.24 -9.36 -1.11
N SER A 56 3.23 -9.44 -0.22
CA SER A 56 4.58 -9.91 -0.52
C SER A 56 5.30 -9.11 -1.62
N ASP A 57 5.03 -7.81 -1.72
CA ASP A 57 5.65 -6.93 -2.71
C ASP A 57 6.34 -5.71 -2.09
N PRO A 58 7.65 -5.78 -1.79
CA PRO A 58 8.37 -4.64 -1.24
C PRO A 58 8.46 -3.46 -2.22
N LEU A 59 8.15 -3.63 -3.52
CA LEU A 59 8.13 -2.53 -4.48
C LEU A 59 7.09 -1.45 -4.14
N ALA A 60 6.04 -1.80 -3.39
CA ALA A 60 5.06 -0.83 -2.89
C ALA A 60 5.70 0.27 -2.03
N LEU A 61 6.88 0.04 -1.44
CA LEU A 61 7.62 1.05 -0.68
C LEU A 61 8.31 2.12 -1.54
N ARG A 62 8.49 1.90 -2.85
CA ARG A 62 9.22 2.84 -3.73
C ARG A 62 8.46 4.15 -3.96
N GLY A 63 9.16 5.15 -4.45
CA GLY A 63 8.55 6.39 -4.99
C GLY A 63 8.69 7.62 -4.11
N GLY A 64 9.54 7.59 -3.08
CA GLY A 64 9.92 8.81 -2.37
C GLY A 64 10.65 9.81 -3.28
N PRO A 65 10.52 11.13 -3.04
CA PRO A 65 11.25 12.15 -3.77
C PRO A 65 12.78 11.92 -3.79
N ILE A 66 13.46 12.47 -4.79
CA ILE A 66 14.93 12.51 -4.82
C ILE A 66 15.38 13.37 -3.63
N ASN A 67 16.23 12.81 -2.76
CA ASN A 67 16.66 13.40 -1.47
C ASN A 67 15.57 13.53 -0.39
N ALA A 68 14.51 12.73 -0.49
CA ALA A 68 13.48 12.65 0.54
C ALA A 68 14.05 12.36 1.94
N ARG A 69 13.59 13.15 2.91
CA ARG A 69 13.72 12.88 4.34
C ARG A 69 12.85 11.68 4.73
N GLU A 70 13.07 11.13 5.92
CA GLU A 70 12.28 9.98 6.38
C GLU A 70 10.78 10.32 6.44
N ASP A 71 10.43 11.52 6.90
CA ASP A 71 9.04 11.98 6.98
C ASP A 71 8.34 12.01 5.62
N ASP A 72 9.05 12.39 4.54
CA ASP A 72 8.49 12.41 3.18
C ASP A 72 8.11 10.99 2.72
N TYR A 73 8.85 9.96 3.15
CA TYR A 73 8.48 8.55 2.89
C TYR A 73 7.22 8.18 3.66
N PHE A 74 7.10 8.60 4.91
CA PHE A 74 5.95 8.27 5.75
C PHE A 74 4.67 8.95 5.23
N GLU A 75 4.74 10.21 4.80
CA GLU A 75 3.60 10.90 4.18
C GLU A 75 3.16 10.20 2.88
N LEU A 76 4.11 9.84 2.02
CA LEU A 76 3.82 9.07 0.81
C LEU A 76 3.17 7.73 1.13
N TRP A 77 3.66 7.01 2.14
CA TRP A 77 3.13 5.72 2.53
C TRP A 77 1.74 5.84 3.18
N ARG A 78 1.45 6.90 3.92
CA ARG A 78 0.08 7.20 4.37
C ARG A 78 -0.85 7.43 3.19
N ALA A 79 -0.44 8.25 2.21
CA ALA A 79 -1.26 8.48 1.02
C ALA A 79 -1.53 7.18 0.23
N LYS A 80 -0.53 6.28 0.13
CA LYS A 80 -0.72 4.96 -0.48
C LYS A 80 -1.61 4.05 0.35
N ARG A 81 -1.43 4.02 1.67
CA ARG A 81 -2.27 3.28 2.60
C ARG A 81 -3.72 3.68 2.41
N ASP A 82 -4.01 4.97 2.50
CA ASP A 82 -5.38 5.49 2.50
C ASP A 82 -6.06 5.25 1.14
N ARG A 83 -5.28 5.22 0.06
CA ARG A 83 -5.78 4.96 -1.29
C ARG A 83 -6.03 3.47 -1.60
N TYR A 84 -5.14 2.58 -1.17
CA TYR A 84 -5.12 1.17 -1.62
C TYR A 84 -5.48 0.17 -0.52
N HIS A 85 -5.20 0.52 0.74
CA HIS A 85 -5.44 -0.31 1.91
C HIS A 85 -5.99 0.51 3.08
N PRO A 86 -7.12 1.24 2.89
CA PRO A 86 -7.70 2.07 3.94
C PRO A 86 -8.02 1.27 5.20
N GLU A 87 -8.28 -0.03 5.07
CA GLU A 87 -8.52 -0.97 6.18
C GLU A 87 -7.36 -1.08 7.17
N THR A 88 -6.15 -0.67 6.75
CA THR A 88 -4.97 -0.65 7.62
C THR A 88 -4.76 0.69 8.34
N HIS A 89 -5.63 1.67 8.12
CA HIS A 89 -5.63 2.94 8.85
C HIS A 89 -6.10 2.72 10.32
N PRO A 90 -5.47 3.34 11.33
CA PRO A 90 -5.84 3.11 12.75
C PRO A 90 -7.29 3.50 13.08
N ASN A 91 -7.82 4.51 12.40
CA ASN A 91 -9.21 4.96 12.53
C ASN A 91 -10.14 4.40 11.45
N TYR A 92 -9.73 3.36 10.72
CA TYR A 92 -10.58 2.79 9.69
C TYR A 92 -11.92 2.36 10.29
N ARG A 93 -12.98 2.96 9.77
CA ARG A 93 -14.32 2.42 9.93
C ARG A 93 -14.69 1.84 8.58
N PRO A 94 -15.10 0.55 8.52
CA PRO A 94 -15.66 0.02 7.29
C PRO A 94 -16.77 0.97 6.88
N ASP A 95 -16.68 1.50 5.66
CA ASP A 95 -17.77 2.30 5.12
C ASP A 95 -18.94 1.33 5.00
N ASN A 96 -19.93 1.50 5.88
CA ASN A 96 -21.16 0.71 5.86
C ASN A 96 -22.06 1.09 4.68
N ARG A 97 -21.54 1.87 3.71
CA ARG A 97 -22.01 1.81 2.33
C ARG A 97 -21.80 0.41 1.76
N LYS A 98 -22.67 -0.51 2.20
CA LYS A 98 -23.42 -1.32 1.23
C LYS A 98 -23.76 -0.35 0.08
N ARG A 99 -23.45 -0.62 -1.18
CA ARG A 99 -24.19 -1.59 -1.99
C ARG A 99 -25.68 -1.64 -1.61
N ASP A 100 -26.25 -0.50 -1.23
CA ASP A 100 -27.66 -0.23 -1.36
C ASP A 100 -27.85 0.19 -2.82
N GLU A 101 -28.58 -0.68 -3.54
CA GLU A 101 -29.39 -0.42 -4.75
C GLU A 101 -28.60 -0.18 -6.06
N ASP A 102 -28.35 -1.17 -6.93
CA ASP A 102 -29.31 -1.77 -7.89
C ASP A 102 -30.74 -1.18 -7.86
N ASP A 103 -31.14 -0.64 -9.01
CA ASP A 103 -32.44 -0.07 -9.38
C ASP A 103 -32.84 1.28 -8.75
N ASP A 104 -32.45 2.36 -9.42
CA ASP A 104 -33.47 3.32 -9.88
C ASP A 104 -33.03 3.94 -11.22
N ASP A 105 -33.71 3.43 -12.24
CA ASP A 105 -33.92 3.94 -13.59
C ASP A 105 -34.24 5.45 -13.57
N GLU A 106 -33.41 6.28 -14.20
CA GLU A 106 -33.84 7.53 -14.82
C GLU A 106 -32.73 8.11 -15.72
N GLY A 107 -32.83 7.87 -17.03
CA GLY A 107 -31.84 8.34 -18.02
C GLY A 107 -32.29 8.13 -19.47
N ASP A 108 -33.38 8.82 -19.83
CA ASP A 108 -33.98 9.01 -21.16
C ASP A 108 -33.01 8.96 -22.38
N GLY A 109 -33.33 8.11 -23.37
CA GLY A 109 -32.76 8.24 -24.72
C GLY A 109 -32.64 6.95 -25.55
N GLY A 110 -33.75 6.33 -25.98
CA GLY A 110 -33.71 5.29 -27.01
C GLY A 110 -35.05 4.67 -27.37
N SER A 111 -35.51 4.88 -28.61
CA SER A 111 -36.81 4.54 -29.21
C SER A 111 -37.41 3.15 -28.90
N PRO A 112 -38.76 3.01 -28.92
CA PRO A 112 -39.44 1.77 -28.58
C PRO A 112 -39.24 0.71 -29.67
N VAL A 113 -38.71 -0.46 -29.29
CA VAL A 113 -38.82 -1.68 -30.09
C VAL A 113 -39.92 -2.55 -29.50
N SER A 114 -41.05 -2.63 -30.19
CA SER A 114 -42.15 -3.53 -29.84
C SER A 114 -41.67 -4.99 -29.83
N PRO A 115 -42.13 -5.83 -28.89
CA PRO A 115 -41.78 -7.24 -28.90
C PRO A 115 -42.55 -7.98 -30.02
N PRO A 116 -41.97 -8.99 -30.68
CA PRO A 116 -42.76 -9.95 -31.45
C PRO A 116 -43.58 -10.80 -30.47
N GLY A 117 -44.90 -10.83 -30.68
CA GLY A 117 -45.81 -11.77 -30.00
C GLY A 117 -45.63 -13.22 -30.49
N PRO A 118 -46.39 -14.17 -29.91
CA PRO A 118 -46.15 -15.62 -29.96
C PRO A 118 -46.09 -16.25 -31.36
#